data_AF-A0A1B7KWP9-F1
#
_entry.id   AF-A0A1B7KWP9-F1
#
_cell.length_a   1.000
_cell.length_b   1.000
_cell.length_c   1.000
_cell.angle_alpha   90.00
_cell.angle_beta   90.00
_cell.angle_gamma   90.00
#
_symmetry.space_group_name_H-M   'P 1'
#
loop_
_entity.id
_entity.type
_entity.pdbx_description
1 polymer ?
#
loop_
_entity_poly.entity_id
_entity_poly.type
_entity_poly.pdbx_seq_one_letter_code
_entity_poly.pdbx_strand_id
1 'polypeptide(L)'
;MDERRREIIVREIEYWKHSRLLPEQYCDYLLALYTEGEYKKRPSDIVRIRRQGMIRFLLVALICLLLPASVLVIYFTELSFVLQMLLLSLFFLACMVAAWMWKRKGNIIHIPLISGALIFLIASIDIGEYYFPKQKAVTAAIVFANCLVWIWIGKRFRFLYLLISGAIGIGILAVFLLF
;
A
#
# COMPACT_ATOMS: atom_id res chain seq x y z
N MET A 1 4.69 43.46 21.08
CA MET A 1 5.53 43.33 19.86
C MET A 1 5.02 44.36 18.87
N ASP A 2 5.90 45.02 18.13
CA ASP A 2 5.50 46.05 17.17
C ASP A 2 4.70 45.40 16.02
N GLU A 3 3.42 45.77 15.83
CA GLU A 3 2.51 45.15 14.85
C GLU A 3 3.08 45.20 13.42
N ARG A 4 3.80 46.27 13.07
CA ARG A 4 4.48 46.39 11.77
C ARG A 4 5.55 45.32 11.58
N ARG A 5 6.32 45.00 12.63
CA ARG A 5 7.35 43.94 12.55
C ARG A 5 6.71 42.56 12.38
N ARG A 6 5.59 42.32 13.06
CA ARG A 6 4.80 41.08 12.90
C ARG A 6 4.32 40.91 11.47
N GLU A 7 3.74 41.95 10.86
CA GLU A 7 3.29 41.89 9.47
C GLU A 7 4.42 41.65 8.46
N ILE A 8 5.58 42.27 8.67
CA ILE A 8 6.75 42.06 7.80
C ILE A 8 7.19 40.60 7.85
N ILE A 9 7.33 40.03 9.06
CA ILE A 9 7.72 38.63 9.26
C ILE A 9 6.73 37.68 8.59
N VAL A 10 5.43 37.93 8.71
CA VAL A 10 4.39 37.12 8.06
C VAL A 10 4.54 37.14 6.53
N ARG A 11 4.77 38.32 5.93
CA ARG A 11 5.00 38.43 4.47
C ARG A 11 6.25 37.68 4.02
N GLU A 12 7.32 37.74 4.81
CA GLU A 12 8.57 37.03 4.55
C GLU A 12 8.37 35.51 4.56
N ILE A 13 7.65 34.98 5.56
CA ILE A 13 7.34 33.55 5.66
C ILE A 13 6.46 33.09 4.49
N GLU A 14 5.50 33.91 4.05
CA GLU A 14 4.71 33.61 2.85
C GLU A 14 5.57 33.57 1.59
N TYR A 15 6.55 34.47 1.46
CA TYR A 15 7.51 34.45 0.36
C TYR A 15 8.36 33.17 0.37
N TRP A 16 8.85 32.73 1.54
CA TRP A 16 9.59 31.47 1.67
C TRP A 16 8.75 30.25 1.32
N LYS A 17 7.46 30.26 1.68
CA LYS A 17 6.51 29.20 1.35
C LYS A 17 6.25 29.12 -0.16
N HIS A 18 6.10 30.26 -0.84
CA HIS A 18 5.88 30.29 -2.29
C HIS A 18 7.12 29.85 -3.09
N SER A 19 8.31 30.30 -2.66
CA SER A 19 9.60 29.95 -3.27
C SER A 19 10.10 28.55 -2.90
N ARG A 20 9.41 27.83 -2.00
CA ARG A 20 9.79 26.52 -1.44
C ARG A 20 11.20 26.51 -0.81
N LEU A 21 11.63 27.64 -0.25
CA LEU A 21 12.90 27.74 0.48
C LEU A 21 12.88 26.92 1.78
N LEU A 22 11.70 26.78 2.39
CA LEU A 22 11.46 26.01 3.59
C LEU A 22 10.33 25.00 3.37
N PRO A 23 10.37 23.82 4.03
CA PRO A 23 9.28 22.85 3.94
C PRO A 23 7.97 23.45 4.48
N GLU A 24 6.87 23.19 3.77
CA GLU A 24 5.55 23.82 4.03
C GLU A 24 5.07 23.67 5.49
N GLN A 25 5.41 22.57 6.16
CA GLN A 25 5.08 22.32 7.57
C GLN A 25 5.70 23.35 8.52
N TYR A 26 6.93 23.80 8.25
CA TYR A 26 7.61 24.78 9.11
C TYR A 26 7.06 26.19 8.89
N CYS A 27 6.77 26.57 7.64
CA CYS A 27 6.12 27.84 7.35
C CYS A 27 4.73 27.92 7.99
N ASP A 28 3.93 26.84 7.91
CA ASP A 28 2.61 26.78 8.55
C ASP A 28 2.70 26.91 10.07
N TYR A 29 3.70 26.31 10.71
CA TYR A 29 3.95 26.46 12.15
C TYR A 29 4.33 27.89 12.53
N LEU A 30 5.28 28.49 11.81
CA LEU A 30 5.71 29.87 12.06
C LEU A 30 4.56 30.86 11.82
N LEU A 31 3.77 30.68 10.76
CA LEU A 31 2.59 31.50 10.50
C LEU A 31 1.59 31.40 11.65
N ALA A 32 1.25 30.18 12.09
CA ALA A 32 0.34 30.00 13.22
C ALA A 32 0.86 30.66 14.52
N LEU A 33 2.18 30.60 14.75
CA LEU A 33 2.83 31.20 15.92
C LEU A 33 2.80 32.74 15.86
N TYR A 34 3.16 33.33 14.72
CA TYR A 34 3.22 34.79 14.55
C TYR A 34 1.86 35.43 14.30
N THR A 35 0.85 34.68 13.89
CA THR A 35 -0.53 35.19 13.76
C THR A 35 -1.43 34.77 14.91
N GLU A 36 -0.91 34.09 15.94
CA GLU A 36 -1.70 33.60 17.08
C GLU A 36 -2.94 32.77 16.65
N GLY A 37 -2.83 32.05 15.53
CA GLY A 37 -3.93 31.26 14.95
C GLY A 37 -4.89 32.00 14.02
N GLU A 38 -4.75 33.32 13.80
CA GLU A 38 -5.58 34.08 12.85
C GLU A 38 -5.22 33.88 11.38
N TYR A 39 -4.14 33.15 11.08
CA TYR A 39 -3.71 32.88 9.71
C TYR A 39 -4.76 32.08 8.93
N LYS A 40 -5.49 32.77 8.05
CA LYS A 40 -6.36 32.12 7.05
C LYS A 40 -5.49 31.49 5.97
N LYS A 41 -5.41 30.15 5.97
CA LYS A 41 -4.79 29.40 4.87
C LYS A 41 -5.42 29.83 3.54
N ARG A 42 -4.56 30.12 2.56
CA ARG A 42 -5.01 30.49 1.22
C ARG A 42 -5.86 29.35 0.63
N PRO A 43 -6.94 29.68 -0.11
CA PRO A 43 -7.79 28.66 -0.72
C PRO A 43 -7.01 27.70 -1.64
N SER A 44 -5.93 28.17 -2.28
CA SER A 44 -5.01 27.35 -3.09
C SER A 44 -4.33 26.24 -2.29
N ASP A 45 -3.93 26.50 -1.05
CA ASP A 45 -3.25 25.52 -0.19
C ASP A 45 -4.24 24.46 0.32
N ILE A 46 -5.45 24.89 0.68
CA ILE A 46 -6.54 24.00 1.10
C ILE A 46 -6.91 23.05 -0.05
N VAL A 47 -7.05 23.57 -1.27
CA VAL A 47 -7.33 22.76 -2.47
C VAL A 47 -6.19 21.78 -2.76
N ARG A 48 -4.93 22.19 -2.61
CA ARG A 48 -3.76 21.33 -2.85
C ARG A 48 -3.65 20.20 -1.84
N ILE A 49 -3.85 20.47 -0.54
CA ILE A 49 -3.86 19.46 0.52
C ILE A 49 -4.99 18.46 0.29
N ARG A 50 -6.21 18.96 -0.02
CA ARG A 50 -7.38 18.12 -0.32
C ARG A 50 -7.14 17.25 -1.56
N ARG A 51 -6.58 17.80 -2.63
CA ARG A 51 -6.23 17.06 -3.86
C ARG A 51 -5.19 15.98 -3.59
N GLN A 52 -4.15 16.28 -2.80
CA GLN A 52 -3.13 15.29 -2.46
C GLN A 52 -3.69 14.16 -1.56
N GLY A 53 -4.60 14.49 -0.64
CA GLY A 53 -5.34 13.50 0.14
C GLY A 53 -6.23 12.61 -0.74
N MET A 54 -6.96 13.22 -1.69
CA MET A 54 -7.82 12.51 -2.63
C MET A 54 -7.03 11.58 -3.56
N ILE A 55 -5.88 12.01 -4.10
CA ILE A 55 -5.02 11.16 -4.92
C ILE A 55 -4.49 9.96 -4.12
N ARG A 56 -4.09 10.18 -2.85
CA ARG A 56 -3.67 9.08 -1.97
C ARG A 56 -4.82 8.11 -1.70
N PHE A 57 -6.01 8.62 -1.41
CA PHE A 57 -7.21 7.81 -1.20
C PHE A 57 -7.54 6.97 -2.44
N LEU A 58 -7.52 7.59 -3.62
CA LEU A 58 -7.79 6.93 -4.90
C LEU A 58 -6.75 5.83 -5.20
N LEU A 59 -5.47 6.09 -4.95
CA LEU A 59 -4.41 5.09 -5.11
C LEU A 59 -4.58 3.90 -4.14
N VAL A 60 -4.95 4.15 -2.89
CA VAL A 60 -5.22 3.09 -1.91
C VAL A 60 -6.45 2.28 -2.32
N ALA A 61 -7.53 2.96 -2.75
CA ALA A 61 -8.74 2.32 -3.25
C ALA A 61 -8.45 1.45 -4.48
N LEU A 62 -7.64 1.94 -5.43
CA LEU A 62 -7.22 1.20 -6.62
C LEU A 62 -6.48 -0.10 -6.25
N ILE A 63 -5.57 -0.05 -5.27
CA ILE A 63 -4.83 -1.24 -4.83
C ILE A 63 -5.73 -2.23 -4.11
N CYS A 64 -6.68 -1.72 -3.32
CA CYS A 64 -7.68 -2.57 -2.68
C CYS A 64 -8.56 -3.27 -3.74
N LEU A 65 -8.84 -2.60 -4.86
CA LEU A 65 -9.62 -3.13 -5.98
C LEU A 65 -8.88 -4.22 -6.78
N LEU A 66 -7.53 -4.27 -6.73
CA LEU A 66 -6.76 -5.31 -7.42
C LEU A 66 -7.06 -6.72 -6.89
N LEU A 67 -7.42 -6.85 -5.60
CA LEU A 67 -7.80 -8.13 -5.00
C LEU A 67 -9.06 -8.74 -5.64
N PRO A 68 -10.24 -8.09 -5.60
CA PRO A 68 -11.43 -8.63 -6.26
C PRO A 68 -11.23 -8.75 -7.78
N ALA A 69 -10.43 -7.87 -8.41
CA ALA A 69 -10.08 -8.00 -9.83
C ALA A 69 -9.31 -9.30 -10.12
N SER A 70 -8.36 -9.71 -9.27
CA SER A 70 -7.62 -10.97 -9.44
C SER A 70 -8.54 -12.19 -9.40
N VAL A 71 -9.53 -12.22 -8.51
CA VAL A 71 -10.53 -13.29 -8.44
C VAL A 71 -11.41 -13.31 -9.68
N LEU A 72 -11.83 -12.13 -10.16
CA LEU A 72 -12.65 -12.00 -11.36
C LEU A 72 -11.91 -12.53 -12.60
N VAL A 73 -10.60 -12.27 -12.72
CA VAL A 73 -9.77 -12.76 -13.84
C VAL A 73 -9.70 -14.29 -13.87
N ILE A 74 -9.59 -14.94 -12.71
CA ILE A 74 -9.52 -16.41 -12.62
C ILE A 74 -10.89 -17.02 -12.89
N TYR A 75 -11.96 -16.42 -12.37
CA TYR A 75 -13.32 -16.92 -12.59
C TYR A 75 -13.81 -16.71 -14.04
N PHE A 76 -13.25 -15.74 -14.76
CA PHE A 76 -13.50 -15.58 -16.19
C PHE A 76 -12.76 -16.69 -16.96
N THR A 77 -13.39 -17.87 -17.05
CA THR A 77 -12.85 -19.07 -17.70
C THR A 77 -12.66 -18.95 -19.21
N GLU A 78 -13.16 -17.88 -19.83
CA GLU A 78 -12.96 -17.57 -21.26
C GLU A 78 -11.56 -16.98 -21.55
N LEU A 79 -10.83 -16.55 -20.52
CA LEU A 79 -9.47 -16.05 -20.70
C LEU A 79 -8.49 -17.21 -20.82
N SER A 80 -7.55 -17.10 -21.76
CA SER A 80 -6.48 -18.09 -21.86
C SER A 80 -5.60 -18.06 -20.61
N PHE A 81 -5.11 -19.23 -20.21
CA PHE A 81 -4.20 -19.40 -19.07
C PHE A 81 -3.00 -18.42 -19.12
N VAL A 82 -2.45 -18.20 -20.31
CA VAL A 82 -1.33 -17.26 -20.53
C VAL A 82 -1.73 -15.83 -20.18
N LEU A 83 -2.92 -15.38 -20.60
CA LEU A 83 -3.41 -14.03 -20.30
C LEU A 83 -3.75 -13.86 -18.83
N GLN A 84 -4.35 -14.86 -18.19
CA GLN A 84 -4.64 -14.84 -16.75
C GLN A 84 -3.34 -14.66 -15.94
N MET A 85 -2.32 -15.46 -16.22
CA MET A 85 -1.03 -15.37 -15.54
C MET A 85 -0.32 -14.03 -15.79
N LEU A 86 -0.37 -13.53 -17.03
CA LEU A 86 0.17 -12.20 -17.36
C LEU A 86 -0.52 -11.10 -16.56
N LEU A 87 -1.86 -11.11 -16.47
CA LEU A 87 -2.61 -10.11 -15.71
C LEU A 87 -2.31 -10.18 -14.20
N LEU A 88 -2.29 -11.39 -13.63
CA LEU A 88 -1.95 -11.59 -12.22
C LEU A 88 -0.53 -11.10 -11.91
N SER A 89 0.43 -11.37 -12.81
CA SER A 89 1.80 -10.87 -12.67
C SER A 89 1.87 -9.34 -12.72
N LEU A 90 1.07 -8.70 -13.59
CA LEU A 90 0.96 -7.25 -13.68
C LEU A 90 0.38 -6.64 -12.40
N PHE A 91 -0.66 -7.25 -11.83
CA PHE A 91 -1.28 -6.80 -10.58
C PHE A 91 -0.32 -6.94 -9.39
N PHE A 92 0.45 -8.03 -9.33
CA PHE A 92 1.50 -8.21 -8.34
C PHE A 92 2.59 -7.14 -8.48
N LEU A 93 3.04 -6.87 -9.70
CA LEU A 93 4.09 -5.88 -9.98
C LEU A 93 3.63 -4.46 -9.63
N ALA A 94 2.36 -4.13 -9.91
CA ALA A 94 1.75 -2.88 -9.49
C ALA A 94 1.76 -2.71 -7.95
N CYS A 95 1.45 -3.78 -7.20
CA CYS A 95 1.55 -3.77 -5.73
C CYS A 95 2.98 -3.54 -5.25
N MET A 96 3.98 -4.16 -5.88
CA MET A 96 5.40 -3.97 -5.54
C MET A 96 5.88 -2.55 -5.83
N VAL A 97 5.51 -1.98 -6.97
CA VAL A 97 5.83 -0.58 -7.32
C VAL A 97 5.19 0.38 -6.31
N ALA A 98 3.93 0.16 -5.96
CA ALA A 98 3.23 0.96 -4.95
C ALA A 98 3.91 0.88 -3.56
N ALA A 99 4.31 -0.32 -3.14
CA ALA A 99 5.05 -0.53 -1.90
C ALA A 99 6.41 0.21 -1.92
N TRP A 100 7.12 0.20 -3.06
CA TRP A 100 8.39 0.93 -3.20
C TRP A 100 8.17 2.45 -3.13
N MET A 101 7.18 2.99 -3.85
CA MET A 101 6.87 4.41 -3.82
C MET A 101 6.48 4.91 -2.43
N TRP A 102 5.74 4.11 -1.66
CA TRP A 102 5.30 4.49 -0.30
C TRP A 102 6.25 4.12 0.82
N LYS A 103 7.39 3.49 0.52
CA LYS A 103 8.43 3.20 1.51
C LYS A 103 8.90 4.44 2.27
N ARG A 104 8.87 5.62 1.63
CA ARG A 104 9.25 6.90 2.28
C ARG A 104 8.21 7.45 3.26
N LYS A 105 6.96 6.95 3.25
CA LYS A 105 5.84 7.50 4.05
C LYS A 105 5.36 6.60 5.19
N GLY A 106 6.06 5.49 5.47
CA GLY A 106 5.93 4.66 6.67
C GLY A 106 4.59 3.93 6.83
N ASN A 107 3.49 4.67 7.03
CA ASN A 107 2.19 4.11 7.43
C ASN A 107 1.40 3.41 6.32
N ILE A 108 1.61 3.76 5.04
CA ILE A 108 0.75 3.27 3.94
C ILE A 108 1.36 2.04 3.25
N ILE A 109 2.56 1.61 3.64
CA ILE A 109 3.26 0.50 2.98
C ILE A 109 2.58 -0.85 3.21
N HIS A 110 1.83 -0.99 4.31
CA HIS A 110 1.24 -2.26 4.73
C HIS A 110 0.16 -2.76 3.75
N ILE A 111 -0.67 -1.86 3.22
CA ILE A 111 -1.79 -2.20 2.33
C ILE A 111 -1.33 -2.89 1.04
N PRO A 112 -0.46 -2.29 0.20
CA PRO A 112 0.02 -2.93 -1.03
C PRO A 112 0.85 -4.19 -0.78
N LEU A 113 1.50 -4.29 0.39
CA LEU A 113 2.26 -5.49 0.74
C LEU A 113 1.32 -6.68 1.01
N ILE A 114 0.23 -6.44 1.74
CA ILE A 114 -0.79 -7.46 2.03
C ILE A 114 -1.51 -7.88 0.76
N SER A 115 -1.95 -6.91 -0.06
CA SER A 115 -2.61 -7.23 -1.34
C SER A 115 -1.69 -8.01 -2.28
N GLY A 116 -0.42 -7.61 -2.38
CA GLY A 116 0.58 -8.33 -3.19
C GLY A 116 0.83 -9.76 -2.71
N ALA A 117 0.91 -9.97 -1.39
CA ALA A 117 1.07 -11.31 -0.83
C ALA A 117 -0.11 -12.24 -1.16
N LEU A 118 -1.34 -11.74 -1.02
CA LEU A 118 -2.55 -12.50 -1.35
C LEU A 118 -2.66 -12.80 -2.84
N ILE A 119 -2.38 -11.83 -3.72
CA ILE A 119 -2.36 -12.05 -5.17
C ILE A 119 -1.31 -13.11 -5.55
N PHE A 120 -0.14 -13.09 -4.92
CA PHE A 120 0.90 -14.09 -5.15
C PHE A 120 0.48 -15.51 -4.72
N LEU A 121 -0.22 -15.64 -3.58
CA LEU A 121 -0.79 -16.91 -3.14
C LEU A 121 -1.81 -17.43 -4.15
N ILE A 122 -2.76 -16.57 -4.56
CA ILE A 122 -3.81 -16.91 -5.52
C ILE A 122 -3.19 -17.39 -6.85
N ALA A 123 -2.21 -16.65 -7.38
CA ALA A 123 -1.50 -17.03 -8.61
C ALA A 123 -0.74 -18.36 -8.45
N SER A 124 -0.11 -18.59 -7.30
CA SER A 124 0.60 -19.85 -7.03
C SER A 124 -0.33 -21.06 -7.01
N ILE A 125 -1.54 -20.91 -6.45
CA ILE A 125 -2.55 -21.99 -6.40
C ILE A 125 -3.06 -22.29 -7.80
N ASP A 126 -3.39 -21.27 -8.59
CA ASP A 126 -3.90 -21.41 -9.97
C ASP A 126 -2.90 -22.16 -10.87
N ILE A 127 -1.62 -21.82 -10.77
CA ILE A 127 -0.53 -22.55 -11.46
C ILE A 127 -0.49 -24.01 -11.00
N GLY A 128 -0.61 -24.26 -9.69
CA GLY A 128 -0.60 -25.60 -9.12
C GLY A 128 -1.72 -26.48 -9.65
N GLU A 129 -2.93 -25.93 -9.74
CA GLU A 129 -4.09 -26.65 -10.26
C GLU A 129 -3.99 -26.92 -11.77
N TYR A 130 -3.38 -26.02 -12.53
CA TYR A 130 -3.17 -26.21 -13.97
C TYR A 130 -2.18 -27.35 -14.29
N TYR A 131 -1.03 -27.41 -13.59
CA TYR A 131 -0.01 -28.43 -13.86
C TYR A 131 -0.31 -29.79 -13.20
N PHE A 132 -0.95 -29.80 -12.02
CA PHE A 132 -1.24 -31.03 -11.27
C PHE A 132 -2.71 -31.08 -10.85
N PRO A 133 -3.63 -31.36 -11.79
CA PRO A 133 -5.05 -31.38 -11.49
C PRO A 133 -5.37 -32.42 -10.41
N LYS A 134 -6.17 -32.01 -9.42
CA LYS A 134 -6.76 -32.83 -8.34
C LYS A 134 -5.81 -33.46 -7.32
N GLN A 135 -4.51 -33.13 -7.30
CA GLN A 135 -3.61 -33.60 -6.24
C GLN A 135 -3.60 -32.64 -5.05
N LYS A 136 -4.41 -32.94 -4.03
CA LYS A 136 -4.48 -32.15 -2.78
C LYS A 136 -3.12 -31.95 -2.11
N ALA A 137 -2.21 -32.92 -2.24
CA ALA A 137 -0.86 -32.85 -1.70
C ALA A 137 -0.01 -31.74 -2.35
N VAL A 138 -0.16 -31.51 -3.66
CA VAL A 138 0.58 -30.47 -4.39
C VAL A 138 0.09 -29.08 -3.98
N THR A 139 -1.23 -28.88 -3.92
CA THR A 139 -1.81 -27.62 -3.42
C THR A 139 -1.38 -27.34 -1.98
N ALA A 140 -1.38 -28.36 -1.12
CA ALA A 140 -0.91 -28.23 0.26
C ALA A 140 0.57 -27.83 0.33
N ALA A 141 1.43 -28.44 -0.49
CA ALA A 141 2.85 -28.09 -0.57
C ALA A 141 3.08 -26.65 -1.06
N ILE A 142 2.30 -26.18 -2.04
CA ILE A 142 2.37 -24.81 -2.56
C ILE A 142 1.98 -23.78 -1.49
N VAL A 143 0.88 -24.03 -0.76
CA VAL A 143 0.44 -23.14 0.32
C VAL A 143 1.49 -23.13 1.45
N PHE A 144 2.05 -24.29 1.78
CA PHE A 144 3.10 -24.40 2.80
C PHE A 144 4.35 -23.58 2.42
N ALA A 145 4.82 -23.71 1.17
CA ALA A 145 5.94 -22.92 0.66
C ALA A 145 5.64 -21.41 0.71
N ASN A 146 4.42 -20.99 0.34
CA ASN A 146 3.98 -19.60 0.43
C ASN A 146 4.01 -19.08 1.87
N CYS A 147 3.49 -19.85 2.83
CA CYS A 147 3.53 -19.47 4.25
C CYS A 147 4.96 -19.33 4.77
N LEU A 148 5.89 -20.20 4.35
CA LEU A 148 7.31 -20.08 4.70
C LEU A 148 7.92 -18.78 4.15
N VAL A 149 7.63 -18.44 2.89
CA VAL A 149 8.06 -17.17 2.28
C VAL A 149 7.52 -15.98 3.07
N TRP A 150 6.25 -16.00 3.47
CA TRP A 150 5.66 -14.94 4.29
C TRP A 150 6.30 -14.81 5.67
N ILE A 151 6.61 -15.91 6.34
CA ILE A 151 7.32 -15.91 7.62
C ILE A 151 8.74 -15.37 7.45
N TRP A 152 9.44 -15.77 6.39
CA TRP A 152 10.80 -15.31 6.11
C TRP A 152 10.84 -13.80 5.82
N ILE A 153 9.95 -13.31 4.95
CA ILE A 153 9.79 -11.88 4.65
C ILE A 153 9.34 -11.11 5.91
N GLY A 154 8.37 -11.64 6.65
CA GLY A 154 7.88 -11.05 7.90
C GLY A 154 8.98 -10.90 8.95
N LYS A 155 9.84 -11.91 9.10
CA LYS A 155 11.02 -11.88 10.00
C LYS A 155 12.07 -10.88 9.52
N ARG A 156 12.35 -10.83 8.21
CA ARG A 156 13.36 -9.92 7.63
C ARG A 156 12.95 -8.45 7.72
N PHE A 157 11.68 -8.15 7.48
CA PHE A 157 11.15 -6.78 7.46
C PHE A 157 10.40 -6.38 8.74
N ARG A 158 10.39 -7.23 9.78
CA ARG A 158 9.68 -7.05 11.07
C ARG A 158 8.18 -6.75 10.93
N PHE A 159 7.54 -7.25 9.89
CA PHE A 159 6.10 -7.12 9.70
C PHE A 159 5.36 -8.24 10.46
N LEU A 160 4.89 -7.91 11.67
CA LEU A 160 4.20 -8.86 12.56
C LEU A 160 2.98 -9.53 11.91
N TYR A 161 2.21 -8.79 11.09
CA TYR A 161 1.02 -9.30 10.42
C TYR A 161 1.31 -10.41 9.41
N LEU A 162 2.43 -10.34 8.66
CA LEU A 162 2.86 -11.39 7.72
C LEU A 162 3.29 -12.65 8.47
N LEU A 163 3.93 -12.47 9.63
CA LEU A 163 4.36 -13.58 10.47
C LEU A 163 3.17 -14.30 11.11
N ILE A 164 2.20 -13.54 11.65
CA ILE A 164 0.95 -14.09 12.22
C ILE A 164 0.13 -14.79 11.14
N SER A 165 -0.04 -14.16 9.97
CA SER A 165 -0.79 -14.77 8.86
C SER A 165 -0.13 -16.06 8.35
N GLY A 166 1.20 -16.10 8.22
CA GLY A 166 1.92 -17.31 7.88
C GLY A 166 1.78 -18.42 8.93
N ALA A 167 1.84 -18.08 10.22
CA ALA A 167 1.66 -19.06 11.30
C ALA A 167 0.23 -19.63 11.33
N ILE A 168 -0.79 -18.78 11.17
CA ILE A 168 -2.19 -19.21 11.06
C ILE A 168 -2.38 -20.10 9.82
N GLY A 169 -1.80 -19.72 8.68
CA GLY A 169 -1.86 -20.50 7.44
C GLY A 169 -1.30 -21.90 7.59
N ILE A 170 -0.15 -22.05 8.27
CA ILE A 170 0.43 -23.36 8.60
C ILE A 170 -0.49 -24.15 9.54
N GLY A 171 -1.09 -23.49 10.53
CA GLY A 171 -2.05 -24.13 11.44
C GLY A 171 -3.27 -24.71 10.71
N ILE A 172 -3.87 -23.93 9.80
CA ILE A 172 -5.01 -24.38 8.98
C ILE A 172 -4.59 -25.55 8.07
N LEU A 173 -3.41 -25.47 7.45
CA LEU A 173 -2.86 -26.57 6.65
C LEU A 173 -2.68 -27.86 7.45
N ALA A 174 -2.18 -27.76 8.68
CA ALA A 174 -2.00 -28.92 9.54
C ALA A 174 -3.34 -29.58 9.89
N VAL A 175 -4.38 -28.78 10.16
CA VAL A 175 -5.74 -29.30 10.38
C VAL A 175 -6.30 -29.96 9.11
N PHE A 176 -6.09 -29.35 7.94
CA PHE A 176 -6.54 -29.89 6.65
C PHE A 176 -5.83 -31.19 6.24
N LEU A 177 -4.60 -31.42 6.69
CA LEU A 177 -3.89 -32.68 6.48
C LEU A 177 -4.29 -33.77 7.48
N LEU A 178 -4.85 -33.39 8.64
CA LEU A 178 -5.27 -34.32 9.70
C LEU A 178 -6.72 -34.81 9.57
N PHE A 179 -7.59 -34.05 8.88
CA PHE A 179 -9.00 -34.38 8.61
C PHE A 179 -9.22 -34.74 7.13
#